data_AF-A0A8B6XP32-F1
#
_entry.id   AF-A0A8B6XP32-F1
#
_cell.length_a   1.000
_cell.length_b   1.000
_cell.length_c   1.000
_cell.angle_alpha   90.00
_cell.angle_beta   90.00
_cell.angle_gamma   90.00
#
_symmetry.space_group_name_H-M   'P 1'
#
loop_
_entity.id
_entity.type
_entity.pdbx_description
1 polymer ?
#
loop_
_entity_poly.entity_id
_entity_poly.type
_entity_poly.pdbx_seq_one_letter_code
_entity_poly.pdbx_strand_id
1 'polypeptide(L)'
;SRVGCYNDFGIIAGMRLFSTLINYRSFINWNNRYGSFKNLTELCSSFVKDNSFEYFGISYWGECWTGSALDINYNRDGESSGCWPRQDANLGPMLVGKEATIMVYKWNYESTK
;
A
#
# COMPACT_ATOMS: atom_id res chain seq x y z
N SER A 1 -1.16 10.38 2.99
CA SER A 1 -1.16 10.83 1.59
C SER A 1 -0.57 9.75 0.67
N ARG A 2 -0.87 9.78 -0.63
CA ARG A 2 -0.23 8.91 -1.64
C ARG A 2 1.24 9.30 -1.82
N VAL A 3 2.12 8.31 -1.87
CA VAL A 3 3.55 8.52 -2.15
C VAL A 3 3.84 8.13 -3.60
N GLY A 4 3.52 6.89 -3.99
CA GLY A 4 3.80 6.42 -5.34
C GLY A 4 3.58 4.92 -5.52
N CYS A 5 3.64 4.49 -6.78
CA CYS A 5 3.64 3.09 -7.14
C CYS A 5 5.07 2.64 -7.44
N TYR A 6 5.48 1.53 -6.87
CA TYR A 6 6.82 0.97 -7.04
C TYR A 6 6.72 -0.49 -7.44
N ASN A 7 7.78 -1.02 -8.07
CA ASN A 7 7.90 -2.45 -8.23
C ASN A 7 8.10 -3.08 -6.85
N ASP A 8 7.65 -4.32 -6.72
CA ASP A 8 7.83 -5.12 -5.52
C ASP A 8 8.20 -6.54 -5.95
N PHE A 9 9.51 -6.81 -5.98
CA PHE A 9 10.05 -8.11 -6.32
C PHE A 9 10.11 -9.05 -5.10
N GLY A 10 9.53 -8.64 -3.97
CA GLY A 10 9.46 -9.46 -2.76
C GLY A 10 10.77 -9.44 -1.96
N ILE A 11 11.19 -10.62 -1.51
CA ILE A 11 12.39 -10.80 -0.69
C ILE A 11 13.62 -10.80 -1.59
N ILE A 12 14.53 -9.85 -1.37
CA ILE A 12 15.85 -9.81 -2.00
C ILE A 12 16.88 -9.80 -0.88
N ALA A 13 17.85 -10.72 -0.93
CA ALA A 13 18.87 -10.88 0.10
C ALA A 13 18.32 -10.98 1.55
N GLY A 14 17.14 -11.63 1.70
CA GLY A 14 16.49 -11.79 3.00
C GLY A 14 15.70 -10.57 3.49
N MET A 15 15.63 -9.48 2.71
CA MET A 15 14.94 -8.24 3.10
C MET A 15 13.72 -7.96 2.21
N ARG A 16 12.63 -7.52 2.83
CA ARG A 16 11.45 -6.93 2.17
C ARG A 16 11.56 -5.40 2.14
N LEU A 17 10.74 -4.77 1.29
CA LEU A 17 10.55 -3.31 1.28
C LEU A 17 9.96 -2.76 2.60
N PHE A 18 9.20 -3.61 3.28
CA PHE A 18 8.49 -3.39 4.54
C PHE A 18 8.48 -4.70 5.33
N SER A 19 8.72 -4.66 6.63
CA SER A 19 8.96 -5.87 7.45
C SER A 19 7.70 -6.55 7.99
N THR A 20 6.60 -5.82 8.13
CA THR A 20 5.37 -6.28 8.81
C THR A 20 4.24 -6.44 7.82
N LEU A 21 3.62 -7.62 7.80
CA LEU A 21 2.46 -7.94 6.95
C LEU A 21 1.16 -8.01 7.78
N ILE A 22 0.12 -7.36 7.28
CA ILE A 22 -1.27 -7.54 7.70
C ILE A 22 -2.07 -7.90 6.46
N ASN A 23 -2.66 -9.10 6.44
CA ASN A 23 -3.33 -9.62 5.26
C ASN A 23 -4.83 -9.34 5.29
N TYR A 24 -5.29 -8.39 4.46
CA TYR A 24 -6.71 -8.04 4.30
C TYR A 24 -7.30 -8.54 2.98
N ARG A 25 -6.62 -9.43 2.24
CA ARG A 25 -7.07 -9.91 0.92
C ARG A 25 -8.46 -10.57 0.97
N SER A 26 -8.78 -11.25 2.07
CA SER A 26 -10.09 -11.88 2.28
C SER A 26 -11.23 -10.86 2.45
N PHE A 27 -10.93 -9.59 2.72
CA PHE A 27 -11.93 -8.54 2.91
C PHE A 27 -12.32 -7.86 1.59
N ILE A 28 -11.69 -8.24 0.47
CA ILE A 28 -11.94 -7.65 -0.84
C ILE A 28 -13.27 -8.15 -1.39
N ASN A 29 -14.24 -7.26 -1.52
CA ASN A 29 -15.42 -7.49 -2.34
C ASN A 29 -15.12 -7.05 -3.78
N TRP A 30 -14.86 -8.02 -4.67
CA TRP A 30 -14.54 -7.77 -6.08
C TRP A 30 -15.69 -7.15 -6.88
N ASN A 31 -16.95 -7.30 -6.43
CA ASN A 31 -18.09 -6.62 -7.03
C ASN A 31 -18.17 -5.14 -6.62
N ASN A 32 -17.48 -4.76 -5.54
CA ASN A 32 -17.34 -3.37 -5.07
C ASN A 32 -15.86 -3.04 -4.81
N ARG A 33 -15.06 -3.03 -5.87
CA ARG A 33 -13.62 -2.74 -5.80
C ARG A 33 -13.32 -1.39 -5.15
N TYR A 34 -14.04 -0.34 -5.57
CA TYR A 34 -13.84 1.02 -5.06
C TYR A 34 -14.02 1.09 -3.54
N GLY A 35 -15.17 0.63 -3.04
CA GLY A 35 -15.46 0.64 -1.60
C GLY A 35 -14.48 -0.24 -0.82
N SER A 36 -14.16 -1.42 -1.36
CA SER A 36 -13.23 -2.35 -0.71
C SER A 36 -11.82 -1.79 -0.58
N PHE A 37 -11.24 -1.24 -1.64
CA PHE A 37 -9.88 -0.72 -1.59
C PHE A 37 -9.76 0.59 -0.83
N LYS A 38 -10.82 1.42 -0.83
CA LYS A 38 -10.91 2.56 0.10
C LYS A 38 -10.85 2.08 1.55
N ASN A 39 -11.73 1.16 1.93
CA ASN A 39 -11.77 0.62 3.29
C ASN A 39 -10.45 -0.04 3.68
N LEU A 40 -9.84 -0.82 2.79
CA LEU A 40 -8.56 -1.48 3.02
C LEU A 40 -7.42 -0.48 3.26
N THR A 41 -7.38 0.59 2.47
CA THR A 41 -6.39 1.66 2.63
C THR A 41 -6.59 2.41 3.95
N GLU A 42 -7.84 2.65 4.36
CA GLU A 42 -8.18 3.24 5.66
C GLU A 42 -7.79 2.34 6.84
N LEU A 43 -7.99 1.02 6.72
CA LEU A 43 -7.56 0.03 7.71
C LEU A 43 -6.03 0.01 7.86
N CYS A 44 -5.30 -0.03 6.74
CA CYS A 44 -3.85 0.07 6.72
C CYS A 44 -3.35 1.36 7.39
N SER A 45 -3.93 2.50 7.00
CA SER A 45 -3.55 3.80 7.54
C SER A 45 -3.78 3.89 9.05
N SER A 46 -4.90 3.33 9.53
CA SER A 46 -5.21 3.27 10.96
C SER A 46 -4.22 2.38 11.71
N PHE A 47 -3.87 1.20 11.16
CA PHE A 47 -2.88 0.32 11.77
C PHE A 47 -1.52 0.99 11.93
N VAL A 48 -1.06 1.68 10.88
CA VAL A 48 0.21 2.43 10.89
C VAL A 48 0.20 3.56 11.91
N LYS A 49 -0.91 4.31 11.98
CA LYS A 49 -1.12 5.34 13.00
C LYS A 49 -0.99 4.76 14.42
N ASP A 50 -1.75 3.72 14.71
CA ASP A 50 -1.87 3.17 16.06
C ASP A 50 -0.56 2.50 16.53
N ASN A 51 0.29 2.08 15.59
CA ASN A 51 1.61 1.49 15.86
C ASN A 51 2.78 2.49 15.66
N SER A 52 2.51 3.78 15.50
CA SER A 52 3.54 4.84 15.32
C SER A 52 4.49 4.60 14.13
N PHE A 53 4.01 3.94 13.07
CA PHE A 53 4.74 3.80 11.81
C PHE A 53 4.47 5.01 10.90
N GLU A 54 5.36 5.27 9.93
CA GLU A 54 5.21 6.43 9.04
C GLU A 54 4.62 6.09 7.67
N TYR A 55 4.87 4.87 7.17
CA TYR A 55 4.47 4.45 5.84
C TYR A 55 3.78 3.09 5.88
N PHE A 56 2.91 2.88 4.90
CA PHE A 56 2.48 1.56 4.49
C PHE A 56 2.48 1.43 2.98
N GLY A 57 2.59 0.20 2.50
CA GLY A 57 2.34 -0.16 1.12
C GLY A 57 1.24 -1.20 1.02
N ILE A 58 0.47 -1.17 -0.05
CA ILE A 58 -0.50 -2.22 -0.38
C ILE A 58 0.02 -2.97 -1.59
N SER A 59 0.29 -4.26 -1.45
CA SER A 59 0.64 -5.19 -2.54
C SER A 59 -0.41 -6.29 -2.65
N TYR A 60 -0.35 -7.11 -3.70
CA TYR A 60 -1.25 -8.24 -3.92
C TYR A 60 -2.74 -7.92 -3.65
N TRP A 61 -3.17 -6.73 -4.09
CA TRP A 61 -4.52 -6.18 -3.97
C TRP A 61 -5.01 -5.86 -2.55
N GLY A 62 -4.38 -6.41 -1.50
CA GLY A 62 -4.87 -6.25 -0.14
C GLY A 62 -3.92 -6.71 0.96
N GLU A 63 -2.65 -6.92 0.64
CA GLU A 63 -1.62 -7.14 1.66
C GLU A 63 -1.09 -5.79 2.09
N CYS A 64 -1.32 -5.49 3.36
CA CYS A 64 -0.82 -4.29 3.99
C CYS A 64 0.58 -4.55 4.52
N TRP A 65 1.55 -3.78 4.05
CA TRP A 65 2.93 -3.88 4.46
C TRP A 65 3.38 -2.60 5.12
N THR A 66 3.98 -2.70 6.31
CA THR A 66 4.48 -1.55 7.08
C THR A 66 5.75 -1.92 7.85
N GLY A 67 6.31 -0.99 8.62
CA GLY A 67 7.50 -1.20 9.43
C GLY A 67 8.09 0.11 9.94
N SER A 68 9.17 -0.01 10.70
CA SER A 68 9.97 1.13 11.15
C SER A 68 10.50 1.93 9.95
N ALA A 69 10.52 3.26 10.05
CA ALA A 69 11.05 4.12 9.00
C ALA A 69 12.50 3.79 8.61
N LEU A 70 13.29 3.28 9.55
CA LEU A 70 14.69 2.86 9.32
C LEU A 70 14.81 1.61 8.43
N ASP A 71 13.76 0.79 8.38
CA ASP A 71 13.73 -0.48 7.64
C ASP A 71 13.02 -0.36 6.28
N ILE A 72 12.51 0.83 5.96
CA ILE A 72 11.71 1.06 4.76
C ILE A 72 12.62 1.43 3.59
N ASN A 73 12.52 0.64 2.52
CA ASN A 73 13.21 0.90 1.26
C ASN A 73 12.26 0.66 0.08
N TYR A 74 11.12 1.35 0.08
CA TYR A 74 10.03 1.08 -0.87
C TYR A 74 10.38 1.35 -2.34
N ASN A 75 11.43 2.15 -2.62
CA ASN A 75 11.87 2.48 -3.97
C ASN A 75 13.04 1.62 -4.46
N ARG A 76 13.48 0.61 -3.68
CA ARG A 76 14.57 -0.32 -4.03
C ARG A 76 14.43 -0.91 -5.43
N ASP A 77 13.22 -1.33 -5.78
CA ASP A 77 12.93 -2.05 -7.03
C ASP A 77 12.51 -1.09 -8.17
N GLY A 78 12.57 0.23 -7.95
CA GLY A 78 12.24 1.27 -8.91
C GLY A 78 10.75 1.62 -8.96
N GLU A 79 10.45 2.76 -9.59
CA GLU A 79 9.07 3.22 -9.82
C GLU A 79 8.32 2.31 -10.79
N SER A 80 6.99 2.31 -10.65
CA SER A 80 6.11 1.53 -11.51
C SER A 80 4.84 2.30 -11.85
N SER A 81 4.25 2.01 -13.01
CA SER A 81 2.89 2.44 -13.36
C SER A 81 1.88 1.30 -13.20
N GLY A 82 2.31 0.14 -12.67
CA GLY A 82 1.54 -1.09 -12.63
C GLY A 82 0.59 -1.24 -11.43
N CYS A 83 0.32 -0.20 -10.66
CA CYS A 83 -0.71 -0.24 -9.61
C CYS A 83 -2.12 -0.06 -10.23
N TRP A 84 -3.15 -0.41 -9.46
CA TRP A 84 -4.55 -0.30 -9.88
C TRP A 84 -5.31 0.71 -9.00
N PRO A 85 -6.20 1.55 -9.56
CA PRO A 85 -6.43 1.78 -10.98
C PRO A 85 -5.20 2.41 -11.66
N ARG A 86 -5.18 2.57 -12.99
CA ARG A 86 -4.10 3.38 -13.58
C ARG A 86 -4.17 4.80 -13.01
N GLN A 87 -3.04 5.47 -12.83
CA GLN A 87 -2.98 6.79 -12.18
C GLN A 87 -3.75 7.86 -12.98
N ASP A 88 -3.89 7.69 -14.30
CA ASP A 88 -4.69 8.51 -15.21
C ASP A 88 -6.19 8.18 -15.20
N ALA A 89 -6.58 7.02 -14.67
CA ALA A 89 -7.97 6.67 -14.47
C ALA A 89 -8.44 7.33 -13.18
N ASN A 90 -9.36 8.31 -13.30
CA ASN A 90 -10.08 8.98 -12.21
C ASN A 90 -11.00 8.03 -11.42
N LEU A 91 -10.49 6.86 -11.02
CA LEU A 91 -11.23 5.76 -10.38
C LEU A 91 -11.10 5.75 -8.85
N GLY A 92 -10.69 6.87 -8.25
CA GLY A 92 -10.72 7.07 -6.79
C GLY A 92 -9.37 7.35 -6.15
N PRO A 93 -9.36 7.85 -4.90
CA PRO A 93 -8.14 8.27 -4.21
C PRO A 93 -7.24 7.10 -3.77
N MET A 94 -7.70 5.85 -3.90
CA MET A 94 -7.12 4.69 -3.21
C MET A 94 -6.67 3.67 -4.25
N LEU A 95 -5.39 3.75 -4.60
CA LEU A 95 -4.69 2.81 -5.46
C LEU A 95 -4.13 1.63 -4.65
N VAL A 96 -3.96 0.48 -5.29
CA VAL A 96 -3.35 -0.71 -4.68
C VAL A 96 -2.33 -1.32 -5.63
N GLY A 97 -1.28 -1.91 -5.06
CA GLY A 97 -0.34 -2.74 -5.80
C GLY A 97 -0.95 -4.10 -6.17
N LYS A 98 -0.47 -4.67 -7.28
CA LYS A 98 -0.86 -5.99 -7.79
C LYS A 98 0.20 -7.03 -7.39
N GLU A 99 0.45 -8.04 -8.22
CA GLU A 99 1.37 -9.14 -7.88
C GLU A 99 2.86 -8.73 -7.78
N ALA A 100 3.29 -7.73 -8.54
CA ALA A 100 4.70 -7.30 -8.58
C ALA A 100 4.86 -5.78 -8.37
N THR A 101 3.84 -5.16 -7.75
CA THR A 101 3.83 -3.74 -7.45
C THR A 101 3.30 -3.49 -6.06
N ILE A 102 3.74 -2.39 -5.46
CA ILE A 102 3.27 -1.90 -4.17
C ILE A 102 2.88 -0.43 -4.32
N MET A 103 1.65 -0.09 -3.90
CA MET A 103 1.22 1.31 -3.79
C MET A 103 1.53 1.80 -2.39
N VAL A 104 2.39 2.81 -2.29
CA VAL A 104 2.91 3.33 -1.03
C VAL A 104 2.17 4.60 -0.61
N TYR A 105 1.90 4.68 0.68
CA TYR A 105 1.23 5.77 1.36
C TYR A 105 2.04 6.19 2.58
N LYS A 106 2.01 7.48 2.88
CA LYS A 106 2.46 8.07 4.14
C LYS A 106 1.27 8.24 5.08
N TRP A 107 1.41 7.90 6.35
CA TRP A 107 0.33 7.88 7.35
C TRP A 107 -0.31 9.25 7.60
N ASN A 108 0.34 10.35 7.19
CA ASN A 108 -0.24 11.70 7.17
C ASN A 108 -1.36 11.86 6.12
N TYR A 109 -2.26 10.91 5.98
CA TYR A 109 -3.60 11.22 5.50
C TYR A 109 -4.32 11.92 6.66
N GLU A 110 -4.23 13.25 6.70
CA GLU A 110 -5.18 14.02 7.48
C GLU A 110 -6.55 13.78 6.86
N SER A 111 -7.45 13.15 7.62
CA SER A 111 -8.88 13.06 7.32
C SER A 111 -9.59 14.43 7.48
N THR A 112 -8.88 15.53 7.25
CA THR A 112 -9.35 16.89 7.47
C THR A 112 -8.81 17.81 6.39
N LYS A 113 -9.44 17.74 5.22
CA LYS A 113 -10.19 18.87 4.65
C LYS A 113 -11.18 18.36 3.62
#